data_AF-A0A1T5KPZ7-F1
#
_entry.id   AF-A0A1T5KPZ7-F1
#
_cell.length_a   1.000
_cell.length_b   1.000
_cell.length_c   1.000
_cell.angle_alpha   90.00
_cell.angle_beta   90.00
_cell.angle_gamma   90.00
#
_symmetry.space_group_name_H-M   'P 1'
#
loop_
_entity.id
_entity.type
_entity.pdbx_description
1 polymer ?
#
loop_
_entity_poly.entity_id
_entity_poly.type
_entity_poly.pdbx_seq_one_letter_code
_entity_poly.pdbx_strand_id
1 'polypeptide(L)'
;MSFDHILINLKRELIRTFAVTDEWFDREHPLRCFKPSSGGWSINEVLEHVMLTNHYLLILIEKGADKALRASTTTSVSGLQLENYSLVNPAILEIAQPDAFTWERPEHHQPTGQKPMQEVRRELRDQLEQYLYILDLLPNGEGILHKTTMSVNNLGKLDVYQYLYFLALHAQRHIQQMNKVEQEFNMSPVAPLLSL
;
A
#
# COMPACT_ATOMS: atom_id res chain seq x y z
N MET A 1 21.92 6.79 -10.11
CA MET A 1 20.64 7.20 -9.48
C MET A 1 20.97 7.69 -8.08
N SER A 2 20.54 8.88 -7.64
CA SER A 2 20.79 9.37 -6.27
C SER A 2 19.65 8.98 -5.32
N PHE A 3 19.87 9.04 -4.01
CA PHE A 3 18.80 8.85 -3.03
C PHE A 3 17.65 9.86 -3.21
N ASP A 4 17.95 11.11 -3.58
CA ASP A 4 16.91 12.10 -3.87
C ASP A 4 15.96 11.62 -4.97
N HIS A 5 16.50 10.98 -6.02
CA HIS A 5 15.67 10.43 -7.09
C HIS A 5 14.77 9.29 -6.59
N ILE A 6 15.29 8.43 -5.70
CA ILE A 6 14.51 7.34 -5.09
C ILE A 6 13.40 7.93 -4.23
N LEU A 7 13.71 8.89 -3.36
CA LEU A 7 12.74 9.55 -2.48
C LEU A 7 11.66 10.29 -3.28
N ILE A 8 12.03 11.07 -4.29
CA ILE A 8 11.09 11.81 -5.14
C ILE A 8 10.15 10.86 -5.88
N ASN A 9 10.68 9.79 -6.47
CA ASN A 9 9.88 8.83 -7.21
C ASN A 9 8.96 8.04 -6.27
N LEU A 10 9.44 7.64 -5.09
CA LEU A 10 8.63 6.93 -4.10
C LEU A 10 7.51 7.81 -3.54
N LYS A 11 7.79 9.07 -3.20
CA LYS A 11 6.75 10.04 -2.79
C LYS A 11 5.69 10.21 -3.88
N ARG A 12 6.13 10.38 -5.14
CA ARG A 12 5.22 10.49 -6.29
C ARG A 12 4.33 9.25 -6.41
N GLU A 13 4.92 8.07 -6.27
CA GLU A 13 4.18 6.81 -6.42
C GLU A 13 3.16 6.60 -5.31
N LEU A 14 3.52 6.91 -4.06
CA LEU A 14 2.60 6.90 -2.91
C LEU A 14 1.45 7.87 -3.13
N ILE A 15 1.75 9.15 -3.42
CA ILE A 15 0.72 10.18 -3.64
C ILE A 15 -0.21 9.80 -4.78
N ARG A 16 0.34 9.37 -5.92
CA ARG A 16 -0.46 8.98 -7.09
C ARG A 16 -1.36 7.79 -6.75
N THR A 17 -0.81 6.75 -6.12
CA THR A 17 -1.57 5.55 -5.81
C THR A 17 -2.70 5.85 -4.84
N PHE A 18 -2.42 6.61 -3.77
CA PHE A 18 -3.44 6.97 -2.78
C PHE A 18 -4.48 7.94 -3.34
N ALA A 19 -4.12 8.84 -4.26
CA ALA A 19 -5.11 9.66 -4.96
C ALA A 19 -6.08 8.79 -5.77
N VAL A 20 -5.57 7.80 -6.52
CA VAL A 20 -6.44 6.87 -7.26
C VAL A 20 -7.27 6.00 -6.31
N THR A 21 -6.73 5.58 -5.17
CA THR A 21 -7.52 4.89 -4.13
C THR A 21 -8.62 5.78 -3.56
N ASP A 22 -8.33 7.06 -3.32
CA ASP A 22 -9.27 8.04 -2.75
C ASP A 22 -10.48 8.28 -3.67
N GLU A 23 -10.29 8.28 -4.99
CA GLU A 23 -11.37 8.39 -5.98
C GLU A 23 -12.44 7.30 -5.85
N TRP A 24 -12.10 6.11 -5.32
CA TRP A 24 -13.06 5.02 -5.13
C TRP A 24 -14.09 5.31 -4.04
N PHE A 25 -13.82 6.23 -3.11
CA PHE A 25 -14.79 6.63 -2.10
C PHE A 25 -15.95 7.44 -2.69
N ASP A 26 -15.71 8.11 -3.82
CA ASP A 26 -16.67 9.00 -4.47
C ASP A 26 -17.55 8.25 -5.51
N ARG A 27 -17.32 6.95 -5.70
CA ARG A 27 -18.19 6.09 -6.50
C ARG A 27 -19.56 5.92 -5.84
N GLU A 28 -20.57 5.70 -6.68
CA GLU A 28 -21.95 5.57 -6.23
C GLU A 28 -22.13 4.45 -5.21
N HIS A 29 -23.02 4.67 -4.24
CA HIS A 29 -23.21 3.74 -3.12
C HIS A 29 -23.58 2.31 -3.58
N PRO A 30 -24.46 2.10 -4.58
CA PRO A 30 -24.80 0.75 -5.05
C PRO A 30 -23.60 -0.03 -5.59
N LEU A 31 -22.76 0.61 -6.42
CA LEU A 31 -21.51 0.04 -6.90
C LEU A 31 -20.58 -0.29 -5.72
N ARG A 32 -20.41 0.63 -4.77
CA ARG A 32 -19.48 0.41 -3.65
C ARG A 32 -19.87 -0.74 -2.72
N CYS A 33 -21.16 -1.03 -2.63
CA CYS A 33 -21.73 -2.12 -1.83
C CYS A 33 -21.91 -3.43 -2.62
N PHE A 34 -21.73 -3.41 -3.94
CA PHE A 34 -21.91 -4.59 -4.78
C PHE A 34 -20.97 -5.72 -4.37
N LYS A 35 -21.52 -6.92 -4.26
CA LYS A 35 -20.79 -8.14 -3.94
C LYS A 35 -20.57 -8.95 -5.22
N PRO A 36 -19.31 -9.19 -5.62
CA PRO A 36 -19.00 -10.05 -6.76
C PRO A 36 -19.61 -11.45 -6.60
N SER A 37 -20.04 -12.05 -7.70
CA SER A 37 -20.64 -13.39 -7.76
C SER A 37 -19.66 -14.48 -7.35
N SER A 38 -18.35 -14.20 -7.43
CA SER A 38 -17.28 -15.06 -6.90
C SER A 38 -17.25 -15.17 -5.37
N GLY A 39 -18.08 -14.41 -4.65
CA GLY A 39 -18.05 -14.31 -3.18
C GLY A 39 -16.92 -13.43 -2.66
N GLY A 40 -16.28 -12.65 -3.55
CA GLY A 40 -15.22 -11.71 -3.19
C GLY A 40 -15.71 -10.49 -2.40
N TRP A 41 -14.77 -9.60 -2.10
CA TRP A 41 -15.05 -8.36 -1.37
C TRP A 41 -15.71 -7.29 -2.23
N SER A 42 -16.61 -6.51 -1.62
CA SER A 42 -17.11 -5.26 -2.19
C SER A 42 -16.03 -4.19 -2.18
N ILE A 43 -16.22 -3.09 -2.90
CA ILE A 43 -15.27 -1.96 -2.91
C ILE A 43 -15.07 -1.40 -1.49
N ASN A 44 -16.13 -1.27 -0.68
CA ASN A 44 -16.00 -0.80 0.70
C ASN A 44 -15.10 -1.71 1.55
N GLU A 45 -15.24 -3.04 1.38
CA GLU A 45 -14.40 -4.00 2.08
C GLU A 45 -12.96 -4.00 1.56
N VAL A 46 -12.75 -3.80 0.26
CA VAL A 46 -11.40 -3.62 -0.29
C VAL A 46 -10.72 -2.38 0.31
N LEU A 47 -11.43 -1.25 0.40
CA LEU A 47 -10.91 -0.01 0.99
C LEU A 47 -10.58 -0.18 2.48
N GLU A 48 -11.46 -0.85 3.23
CA GLU A 48 -11.21 -1.19 4.65
C GLU A 48 -9.99 -2.10 4.79
N HIS A 49 -9.83 -3.11 3.92
CA HIS A 49 -8.68 -3.98 3.91
C HIS A 49 -7.37 -3.22 3.66
N VAL A 50 -7.35 -2.32 2.67
CA VAL A 50 -6.17 -1.50 2.37
C VAL A 50 -5.79 -0.69 3.61
N MET A 51 -6.76 -0.05 4.26
CA MET A 51 -6.54 0.72 5.49
C MET A 51 -5.98 -0.14 6.64
N LEU A 52 -6.52 -1.34 6.85
CA LEU A 52 -6.05 -2.25 7.91
C LEU A 52 -4.61 -2.70 7.66
N THR A 53 -4.30 -3.17 6.44
CA THR A 53 -2.95 -3.59 6.08
C THR A 53 -1.95 -2.45 6.21
N ASN A 54 -2.32 -1.26 5.76
CA ASN A 54 -1.51 -0.06 5.90
C ASN A 54 -1.21 0.27 7.37
N HIS A 55 -2.20 0.15 8.26
CA HIS A 55 -2.05 0.42 9.69
C HIS A 55 -0.98 -0.50 10.32
N TYR A 56 -1.07 -1.81 10.10
CA TYR A 56 -0.13 -2.75 10.70
C TYR A 56 1.28 -2.63 10.11
N LEU A 57 1.40 -2.37 8.81
CA LEU A 57 2.69 -2.17 8.16
C LEU A 57 3.33 -0.83 8.53
N LEU A 58 2.54 0.22 8.78
CA LEU A 58 3.05 1.51 9.26
C LEU A 58 3.82 1.34 10.58
N ILE A 59 3.31 0.52 11.51
CA ILE A 59 4.01 0.22 12.78
C ILE A 59 5.40 -0.38 12.53
N LEU A 60 5.55 -1.25 11.52
CA LEU A 60 6.84 -1.84 11.17
C LEU A 60 7.77 -0.83 10.52
N ILE A 61 7.21 0.04 9.67
CA ILE A 61 7.93 1.10 8.96
C ILE A 61 8.48 2.13 9.95
N GLU A 62 7.67 2.60 10.90
CA GLU A 62 8.08 3.55 11.95
C GLU A 62 9.22 2.98 12.80
N LYS A 63 9.08 1.73 13.26
CA LYS A 63 10.14 1.03 13.99
C LYS A 63 11.39 0.85 13.15
N GLY A 64 11.25 0.60 11.86
CA GLY A 64 12.35 0.49 10.92
C GLY A 64 13.09 1.82 10.75
N ALA A 65 12.35 2.92 10.62
CA ALA A 65 12.87 4.27 10.49
C ALA A 65 13.62 4.73 11.75
N ASP A 66 13.07 4.52 12.94
CA ASP A 66 13.76 4.84 14.21
C ASP A 66 15.09 4.07 14.33
N LYS A 67 15.10 2.77 14.00
CA LYS A 67 16.33 1.97 14.02
C LYS A 67 17.34 2.40 12.97
N ALA A 68 16.88 2.77 11.78
CA ALA A 68 17.72 3.29 10.70
C ALA A 68 18.39 4.61 11.10
N LEU A 69 17.64 5.54 11.71
CA LEU A 69 18.16 6.79 12.24
C LEU A 69 19.15 6.58 13.39
N ARG A 70 18.90 5.64 14.30
CA ARG A 70 19.88 5.29 15.33
C ARG A 70 21.17 4.73 14.71
N ALA A 71 21.05 3.87 13.71
CA ALA A 71 22.21 3.30 13.02
C ALA A 71 23.03 4.36 12.25
N SER A 72 22.39 5.41 11.73
CA SER A 72 23.10 6.49 11.02
C SER A 72 24.01 7.32 11.91
N THR A 73 23.82 7.29 13.24
CA THR A 73 24.72 7.97 14.20
C THR A 73 26.11 7.34 14.27
N THR A 74 26.24 6.06 13.93
CA THR A 74 27.51 5.32 13.96
C THR A 74 27.98 4.85 12.59
N THR A 75 27.06 4.74 11.62
CA THR A 75 27.33 4.19 10.29
C THR A 75 26.96 5.21 9.23
N SER A 76 27.96 5.65 8.46
CA SER A 76 27.73 6.58 7.36
C SER A 76 27.04 5.86 6.18
N VAL A 77 25.94 6.42 5.69
CA VAL A 77 25.23 5.92 4.49
C VAL A 77 26.14 5.98 3.26
N SER A 78 27.05 6.96 3.17
CA SER A 78 28.02 7.10 2.08
C SER A 78 29.01 5.92 1.95
N GLY A 79 29.13 5.06 2.97
CA GLY A 79 29.93 3.84 2.90
C GLY A 79 29.18 2.64 2.28
N LEU A 80 27.86 2.74 2.11
CA LEU A 80 27.05 1.72 1.45
C LEU A 80 26.93 2.09 -0.03
N GLN A 81 27.44 1.21 -0.90
CA GLN A 81 27.45 1.43 -2.33
C GLN A 81 26.02 1.54 -2.87
N LEU A 82 25.58 2.78 -3.12
CA LEU A 82 24.33 3.11 -3.80
C LEU A 82 24.19 2.38 -5.15
N GLU A 83 25.33 2.10 -5.78
CA GLU A 83 25.47 1.34 -7.04
C GLU A 83 24.83 -0.06 -6.97
N ASN A 84 24.77 -0.66 -5.77
CA ASN A 84 24.20 -1.98 -5.54
C ASN A 84 22.81 -1.94 -4.90
N TYR A 85 22.29 -0.74 -4.62
CA TYR A 85 20.96 -0.59 -4.04
C TYR A 85 19.88 -0.65 -5.13
N SER A 86 18.85 -1.45 -4.90
CA SER A 86 17.64 -1.43 -5.72
C SER A 86 16.40 -1.36 -4.86
N LEU A 87 15.60 -0.32 -5.09
CA LEU A 87 14.26 -0.20 -4.52
C LEU A 87 13.37 -1.35 -5.01
N VAL A 88 13.58 -1.79 -6.25
CA VAL A 88 12.77 -2.80 -6.93
C VAL A 88 13.56 -4.09 -7.08
N ASN A 89 13.02 -5.19 -6.60
CA ASN A 89 13.49 -6.52 -6.98
C ASN A 89 12.34 -7.29 -7.66
N PRO A 90 12.61 -8.35 -8.43
CA PRO A 90 11.56 -9.06 -9.15
C PRO A 90 10.40 -9.54 -8.25
N ALA A 91 10.71 -10.02 -7.04
CA ALA A 91 9.70 -10.49 -6.10
C ALA A 91 8.78 -9.37 -5.58
N ILE A 92 9.28 -8.14 -5.41
CA ILE A 92 8.45 -7.01 -4.97
C ILE A 92 7.44 -6.62 -6.06
N LEU A 93 7.79 -6.76 -7.34
CA LEU A 93 6.90 -6.41 -8.45
C LEU A 93 5.69 -7.35 -8.55
N GLU A 94 5.83 -8.59 -8.09
CA GLU A 94 4.73 -9.56 -8.05
C GLU A 94 3.60 -9.12 -7.10
N ILE A 95 3.88 -8.23 -6.15
CA ILE A 95 2.87 -7.73 -5.21
C ILE A 95 1.73 -7.00 -5.93
N ALA A 96 2.05 -6.22 -6.97
CA ALA A 96 1.05 -5.50 -7.75
C ALA A 96 0.24 -6.40 -8.71
N GLN A 97 0.68 -7.64 -8.94
CA GLN A 97 0.06 -8.55 -9.91
C GLN A 97 -1.03 -9.39 -9.25
N PRO A 98 -2.31 -9.23 -9.59
CA PRO A 98 -3.37 -10.12 -9.12
C PRO A 98 -3.00 -11.57 -9.42
N ASP A 99 -3.35 -12.47 -8.50
CA ASP A 99 -3.19 -13.92 -8.68
C ASP A 99 -1.75 -14.45 -8.80
N ALA A 100 -0.73 -13.59 -8.66
CA ALA A 100 0.68 -14.01 -8.66
C ALA A 100 1.03 -14.99 -7.52
N PHE A 101 0.34 -14.87 -6.38
CA PHE A 101 0.42 -15.81 -5.26
C PHE A 101 -0.86 -15.72 -4.40
N THR A 102 -1.11 -16.78 -3.63
CA THR A 102 -2.17 -16.79 -2.61
C THR A 102 -1.73 -15.95 -1.42
N TRP A 103 -2.44 -14.85 -1.16
CA TRP A 103 -2.14 -13.99 -0.04
C TRP A 103 -2.74 -14.57 1.24
N GLU A 104 -1.89 -15.10 2.13
CA GLU A 104 -2.31 -15.46 3.48
C GLU A 104 -2.60 -14.20 4.29
N ARG A 105 -3.86 -14.01 4.66
CA ARG A 105 -4.35 -12.81 5.35
C ARG A 105 -4.55 -13.13 6.83
N PRO A 106 -3.79 -12.50 7.75
CA PRO A 106 -4.09 -12.59 9.17
C PRO A 106 -5.51 -12.06 9.45
N GLU A 107 -6.18 -12.63 10.46
CA GLU A 107 -7.58 -12.30 10.80
C GLU A 107 -7.81 -10.79 11.00
N HIS A 108 -6.85 -10.10 11.62
CA HIS A 108 -6.91 -8.66 11.85
C HIS A 108 -6.77 -7.77 10.60
N HIS A 109 -6.42 -8.36 9.44
CA HIS A 109 -6.44 -7.66 8.15
C HIS A 109 -7.75 -7.87 7.39
N GLN A 110 -8.67 -8.68 7.91
CA GLN A 110 -9.91 -8.99 7.22
C GLN A 110 -10.90 -7.83 7.42
N PRO A 111 -11.48 -7.28 6.34
CA PRO A 111 -12.48 -6.23 6.47
C PRO A 111 -13.75 -6.80 7.11
N THR A 112 -14.39 -5.99 7.94
CA THR A 112 -15.64 -6.34 8.60
C THR A 112 -16.86 -5.86 7.83
N GLY A 113 -16.68 -4.87 6.94
CA GLY A 113 -17.75 -4.15 6.26
C GLY A 113 -18.52 -3.19 7.17
N GLN A 114 -18.13 -3.06 8.45
CA GLN A 114 -18.87 -2.29 9.45
C GLN A 114 -18.30 -0.88 9.67
N LYS A 115 -17.02 -0.65 9.37
CA LYS A 115 -16.39 0.66 9.61
C LYS A 115 -16.98 1.72 8.66
N PRO A 116 -17.36 2.92 9.16
CA PRO A 116 -17.83 3.99 8.30
C PRO A 116 -16.78 4.41 7.26
N MET A 117 -17.17 4.51 5.99
CA MET A 117 -16.23 4.83 4.90
C MET A 117 -15.57 6.21 5.04
N GLN A 118 -16.21 7.15 5.74
CA GLN A 118 -15.59 8.43 6.09
C GLN A 118 -14.39 8.25 7.03
N GLU A 119 -14.48 7.34 8.00
CA GLU A 119 -13.37 7.02 8.89
C GLU A 119 -12.27 6.27 8.16
N VAL A 120 -12.61 5.32 7.27
CA VAL A 120 -11.63 4.60 6.44
C VAL A 120 -10.86 5.58 5.55
N ARG A 121 -11.55 6.52 4.89
CA ARG A 121 -10.93 7.55 4.04
C ARG A 121 -10.01 8.47 4.83
N ARG A 122 -10.44 8.91 6.03
CA ARG A 122 -9.63 9.73 6.93
C ARG A 122 -8.35 9.00 7.34
N GLU A 123 -8.47 7.76 7.79
CA GLU A 123 -7.32 6.97 8.24
C GLU A 123 -6.31 6.73 7.11
N LEU A 124 -6.77 6.45 5.88
CA LEU A 124 -5.89 6.31 4.71
C LEU A 124 -5.13 7.61 4.40
N ARG A 125 -5.76 8.77 4.61
CA ARG A 125 -5.10 10.07 4.45
C ARG A 125 -4.04 10.28 5.52
N ASP A 126 -4.38 10.03 6.78
CA ASP A 126 -3.46 10.16 7.91
C ASP A 126 -2.25 9.23 7.72
N GLN A 127 -2.47 8.00 7.23
CA GLN A 127 -1.41 7.05 6.87
C GLN A 127 -0.50 7.58 5.76
N LEU A 128 -1.06 8.16 4.68
CA LEU A 128 -0.26 8.77 3.63
C LEU A 128 0.61 9.91 4.16
N GLU A 129 0.06 10.78 5.01
CA GLU A 129 0.81 11.87 5.64
C GLU A 129 1.97 11.32 6.47
N GLN A 130 1.76 10.26 7.25
CA GLN A 130 2.83 9.60 8.00
C GLN A 130 3.92 9.00 7.10
N TYR A 131 3.54 8.37 5.99
CA TYR A 131 4.52 7.84 5.02
C TYR A 131 5.40 8.93 4.43
N LEU A 132 4.80 10.07 4.07
CA LEU A 132 5.54 11.21 3.53
C LEU A 132 6.46 11.84 4.59
N TYR A 133 5.96 11.97 5.82
CA TYR A 133 6.75 12.46 6.96
C TYR A 133 7.96 11.55 7.25
N ILE A 134 7.78 10.23 7.24
CA ILE A 134 8.89 9.27 7.43
C ILE A 134 9.96 9.45 6.34
N LEU A 135 9.56 9.70 5.08
CA LEU A 135 10.52 9.98 4.00
C LEU A 135 11.26 11.31 4.21
N ASP A 136 10.63 12.32 4.81
CA ASP A 136 11.27 13.58 5.17
C ASP A 136 12.28 13.45 6.31
N LEU A 137 12.09 12.47 7.20
CA LEU A 137 13.05 12.15 8.27
C LEU A 137 14.31 11.43 7.78
N LEU A 138 14.30 10.86 6.56
CA LEU A 138 15.38 10.04 6.02
C LEU A 138 15.99 10.64 4.73
N PRO A 139 16.38 11.93 4.73
CA PRO A 139 16.74 12.64 3.50
C PRO A 139 18.05 12.15 2.87
N ASN A 140 18.93 11.49 3.63
CA ASN A 140 20.25 11.07 3.15
C ASN A 140 20.32 9.58 2.80
N GLY A 141 19.18 8.88 2.75
CA GLY A 141 19.16 7.45 2.47
C GLY A 141 19.23 6.57 3.71
N GLU A 142 19.10 7.12 4.92
CA GLU A 142 19.24 6.40 6.19
C GLU A 142 18.36 5.14 6.25
N GLY A 143 17.19 5.16 5.62
CA GLY A 143 16.25 4.03 5.56
C GLY A 143 16.84 2.69 5.15
N ILE A 144 17.96 2.64 4.40
CA ILE A 144 18.61 1.38 4.01
C ILE A 144 19.40 0.70 5.14
N LEU A 145 19.69 1.41 6.23
CA LEU A 145 20.54 0.95 7.34
C LEU A 145 19.84 -0.09 8.22
N HIS A 146 18.53 -0.25 8.08
CA HIS A 146 17.78 -1.25 8.82
C HIS A 146 16.83 -2.01 7.89
N LYS A 147 16.79 -3.34 8.04
CA LYS A 147 15.86 -4.19 7.31
C LYS A 147 15.04 -5.03 8.26
N THR A 148 13.74 -5.10 7.98
CA THR A 148 12.76 -5.89 8.74
C THR A 148 12.23 -7.01 7.85
N THR A 149 11.90 -8.17 8.45
CA THR A 149 11.38 -9.32 7.71
C THR A 149 9.96 -9.06 7.20
N MET A 150 9.77 -9.25 5.90
CA MET A 150 8.47 -9.34 5.23
C MET A 150 8.15 -10.81 4.93
N SER A 151 7.13 -11.33 5.61
CA SER A 151 6.70 -12.73 5.46
C SER A 151 5.83 -12.98 4.23
N VAL A 152 5.30 -11.91 3.61
CA VAL A 152 4.49 -12.03 2.38
C VAL A 152 5.35 -12.59 1.25
N ASN A 153 4.88 -13.67 0.62
CA ASN A 153 5.48 -14.29 -0.56
C ASN A 153 7.00 -14.53 -0.49
N ASN A 154 7.52 -14.90 0.69
CA ASN A 154 8.96 -15.10 0.91
C ASN A 154 9.84 -13.90 0.48
N LEU A 155 9.32 -12.67 0.56
CA LEU A 155 10.04 -11.45 0.17
C LEU A 155 11.34 -11.22 0.96
N GLY A 156 11.49 -11.88 2.12
CA GLY A 156 12.71 -11.85 2.90
C GLY A 156 12.77 -10.61 3.76
N LYS A 157 13.81 -9.78 3.63
CA LYS A 157 13.98 -8.57 4.44
C LYS A 157 13.96 -7.32 3.57
N LEU A 158 13.10 -6.38 3.93
CA LEU A 158 12.95 -5.11 3.24
C LEU A 158 13.46 -3.97 4.13
N ASP A 159 14.10 -2.99 3.51
CA ASP A 159 14.37 -1.69 4.17
C ASP A 159 13.13 -0.78 4.16
N VAL A 160 13.24 0.38 4.79
CA VAL A 160 12.14 1.34 4.95
C VAL A 160 11.55 1.76 3.59
N TYR A 161 12.38 2.03 2.59
CA TYR A 161 11.91 2.47 1.27
C TYR A 161 11.21 1.34 0.52
N GLN A 162 11.74 0.12 0.63
CA GLN A 162 11.13 -1.06 0.03
C GLN A 162 9.77 -1.39 0.68
N TYR A 163 9.61 -1.23 2.00
CA TYR A 163 8.31 -1.37 2.66
C TYR A 163 7.29 -0.32 2.18
N LEU A 164 7.72 0.93 2.04
CA LEU A 164 6.85 2.00 1.53
C LEU A 164 6.45 1.74 0.07
N TYR A 165 7.37 1.25 -0.76
CA TYR A 165 7.06 0.87 -2.14
C TYR A 165 6.10 -0.33 -2.19
N PHE A 166 6.29 -1.31 -1.29
CA PHE A 166 5.36 -2.43 -1.13
C PHE A 166 3.92 -1.95 -0.85
N LEU A 167 3.73 -0.93 0.00
CA LEU A 167 2.41 -0.38 0.28
C LEU A 167 1.74 0.22 -0.96
N ALA A 168 2.51 0.92 -1.79
CA ALA A 168 2.00 1.42 -3.08
C ALA A 168 1.56 0.27 -3.98
N LEU A 169 2.40 -0.76 -4.17
CA LEU A 169 2.07 -1.92 -4.99
C LEU A 169 0.86 -2.72 -4.46
N HIS A 170 0.75 -2.84 -3.14
CA HIS A 170 -0.40 -3.46 -2.47
C HIS A 170 -1.69 -2.71 -2.76
N ALA A 171 -1.70 -1.38 -2.61
CA ALA A 171 -2.87 -0.57 -2.96
C ALA A 171 -3.20 -0.65 -4.47
N GLN A 172 -2.19 -0.69 -5.36
CA GLN A 172 -2.40 -0.88 -6.79
C GLN A 172 -3.06 -2.21 -7.14
N ARG A 173 -2.62 -3.31 -6.51
CA ARG A 173 -3.27 -4.62 -6.63
C ARG A 173 -4.76 -4.51 -6.29
N HIS A 174 -5.10 -3.79 -5.23
CA HIS A 174 -6.48 -3.62 -4.78
C HIS A 174 -7.29 -2.63 -5.62
N ILE A 175 -6.67 -1.64 -6.25
CA ILE A 175 -7.30 -0.84 -7.30
C ILE A 175 -7.73 -1.74 -8.46
N GLN A 176 -6.90 -2.69 -8.90
CA GLN A 176 -7.29 -3.64 -9.95
C GLN A 176 -8.44 -4.54 -9.50
N GLN A 177 -8.49 -4.94 -8.22
CA GLN A 177 -9.62 -5.67 -7.67
C GLN A 177 -10.91 -4.83 -7.75
N MET A 178 -10.89 -3.56 -7.33
CA MET A 178 -12.06 -2.68 -7.40
C MET A 178 -12.54 -2.44 -8.84
N ASN A 179 -11.62 -2.31 -9.81
CA ASN A 179 -11.97 -2.25 -11.23
C ASN A 179 -12.72 -3.51 -11.70
N LYS A 180 -12.30 -4.71 -11.27
CA LYS A 180 -13.02 -5.96 -11.60
C LYS A 180 -14.43 -5.97 -11.00
N VAL A 181 -14.60 -5.47 -9.78
CA VAL A 181 -15.92 -5.32 -9.14
C VAL A 181 -16.82 -4.39 -9.95
N GLU A 182 -16.31 -3.24 -10.37
CA GLU A 182 -17.05 -2.27 -11.21
C GLU A 182 -17.45 -2.85 -12.57
N GLN A 183 -16.54 -3.58 -13.22
CA GLN A 183 -16.85 -4.27 -14.48
C GLN A 183 -17.99 -5.27 -14.32
N GLU A 184 -17.97 -6.08 -13.26
CA GLU A 184 -19.03 -7.04 -12.98
C GLU A 184 -20.36 -6.34 -12.64
N PHE A 185 -20.33 -5.27 -11.85
CA PHE A 185 -21.51 -4.47 -11.55
C PHE A 185 -22.17 -3.92 -12.82
N ASN A 186 -21.39 -3.36 -13.74
CA ASN A 186 -21.89 -2.80 -15.00
C ASN A 186 -22.49 -3.85 -15.95
N MET A 187 -22.06 -5.11 -15.84
CA MET A 187 -22.64 -6.23 -16.60
C MET A 187 -23.84 -6.88 -15.89
N SER A 188 -24.07 -6.56 -14.62
CA SER A 188 -25.16 -7.10 -13.83
C SER A 188 -26.49 -6.43 -14.19
N PRO A 189 -27.62 -7.17 -14.21
CA PRO A 189 -28.95 -6.60 -14.43
C PRO A 189 -29.40 -5.60 -13.34
N VAL A 190 -28.60 -5.41 -12.29
CA VAL A 190 -28.83 -4.42 -11.22
C VAL A 190 -28.41 -3.00 -11.63
N ALA A 191 -27.40 -2.83 -12.49
CA ALA A 191 -26.91 -1.51 -12.90
C ALA A 191 -27.93 -0.64 -13.68
N PRO A 192 -28.76 -1.20 -14.61
CA PRO A 192 -29.69 -0.39 -15.40
C PRO A 192 -30.86 0.26 -14.63
N LEU A 193 -31.10 -0.13 -13.38
CA LEU A 193 -32.24 0.37 -12.58
C LEU A 193 -31.96 1.69 -11.84
N LEU A 194 -30.72 2.17 -11.85
CA LEU A 194 -30.29 3.39 -11.13
C LEU A 194 -30.02 4.57 -12.06
N SER A 195 -30.19 4.39 -13.37
CA SER A 195 -29.93 5.40 -14.41
C SER A 195 -31.18 6.14 -14.91
N LEU A 196 -32.31 6.04 -14.19
CA LEU A 196 -33.59 6.71 -14.48
C LEU A 196 -33.97 7.65 -13.34
#